data_AF-A0A522X7A1-F1
#
_entry.id   AF-A0A522X7A1-F1
#
_cell.length_a   1.000
_cell.length_b   1.000
_cell.length_c   1.000
_cell.angle_alpha   90.00
_cell.angle_beta   90.00
_cell.angle_gamma   90.00
#
_symmetry.space_group_name_H-M   'P 1'
#
loop_
_entity.id
_entity.type
_entity.pdbx_description
1 polymer ?
#
loop_
_entity_poly.entity_id
_entity_poly.type
_entity_poly.pdbx_seq_one_letter_code
_entity_poly.pdbx_strand_id
1 'polypeptide(L)'
;MDENKNKALAAALSQIEKQFGKGSIMRLGENEVARDIQVVSTGSLGLDIALGVGGLPRGRVVEIYGPESSGKTTLTLQVIAE
;
A
#
# COMPACT_ATOMS: atom_id res chain seq x y z
N MET A 1 -28.98 4.09 -13.87
CA MET A 1 -27.71 3.96 -14.62
C MET A 1 -28.05 3.40 -15.98
N ASP A 2 -27.70 4.08 -17.07
CA ASP A 2 -28.11 3.69 -18.43
C ASP A 2 -27.47 2.35 -18.84
N GLU A 3 -28.26 1.37 -19.29
CA GLU A 3 -27.75 0.04 -19.70
C GLU A 3 -26.66 0.10 -20.76
N ASN A 4 -26.78 1.05 -21.70
CA ASN A 4 -25.76 1.28 -22.72
C ASN A 4 -24.41 1.71 -22.11
N LYS A 5 -24.41 2.49 -21.04
CA LYS A 5 -23.19 2.88 -20.32
C LYS A 5 -22.55 1.67 -19.64
N ASN A 6 -23.35 0.80 -19.03
CA ASN A 6 -22.85 -0.42 -18.38
C ASN A 6 -22.23 -1.39 -19.40
N LYS A 7 -22.85 -1.56 -20.57
CA LYS A 7 -22.32 -2.42 -21.64
C LYS A 7 -21.01 -1.88 -22.22
N ALA A 8 -20.95 -0.57 -22.47
CA ALA A 8 -19.72 0.08 -22.94
C ALA A 8 -18.59 -0.02 -21.90
N LEU A 9 -18.91 0.17 -20.62
CA LEU A 9 -17.97 0.05 -19.52
C LEU A 9 -17.40 -1.37 -19.42
N ALA A 10 -18.24 -2.41 -19.48
CA ALA A 10 -17.79 -3.79 -19.42
C ALA A 10 -16.87 -4.17 -20.60
N ALA A 11 -17.18 -3.69 -21.81
CA ALA A 11 -16.34 -3.90 -22.98
C ALA A 11 -14.96 -3.24 -22.83
N ALA A 12 -14.92 -1.99 -22.34
CA ALA A 12 -13.67 -1.27 -22.10
C ALA A 12 -12.80 -1.96 -21.04
N LEU A 13 -13.40 -2.41 -19.93
CA LEU A 13 -12.69 -3.15 -18.88
C LEU A 13 -12.06 -4.44 -19.43
N SER A 14 -12.82 -5.22 -20.20
CA SER A 14 -12.32 -6.45 -20.83
C SER A 14 -11.19 -6.19 -21.83
N GLN A 15 -11.27 -5.09 -22.58
CA GLN A 15 -10.22 -4.69 -23.51
C GLN A 15 -8.91 -4.34 -22.78
N ILE A 16 -8.98 -3.62 -21.66
CA ILE A 16 -7.82 -3.26 -20.84
C ILE A 16 -7.17 -4.53 -20.25
N GLU A 17 -7.95 -5.44 -19.68
CA GLU A 17 -7.41 -6.70 -19.14
C GLU A 17 -6.74 -7.57 -20.21
N LYS A 18 -7.30 -7.63 -21.43
CA LYS A 18 -6.71 -8.40 -22.52
C LYS A 18 -5.37 -7.82 -22.98
N GLN A 19 -5.21 -6.50 -22.95
CA GLN A 19 -4.00 -5.82 -23.41
C GLN A 19 -2.89 -5.81 -22.34
N PHE A 20 -3.24 -5.60 -21.07
CA PHE A 20 -2.27 -5.35 -20.00
C PHE A 20 -2.20 -6.48 -18.96
N GLY A 21 -2.97 -7.54 -19.14
CA GLY A 21 -3.03 -8.69 -18.24
C GLY A 21 -4.13 -8.59 -17.19
N LYS A 22 -4.40 -9.73 -16.52
CA LYS A 22 -5.39 -9.80 -15.45
C LYS A 22 -5.01 -8.89 -14.29
N GLY A 23 -5.99 -8.17 -13.74
CA GLY A 23 -5.77 -7.26 -12.61
C GLY A 23 -5.15 -5.91 -12.98
N SER A 24 -4.99 -5.60 -14.28
CA SER A 24 -4.58 -4.28 -14.76
C SER A 24 -5.63 -3.20 -14.50
N ILE A 25 -6.90 -3.58 -14.35
CA ILE A 25 -8.00 -2.72 -13.92
C ILE A 25 -8.98 -3.52 -13.07
N MET A 26 -9.45 -2.96 -11.97
CA MET A 26 -10.41 -3.59 -11.07
C MET A 26 -11.22 -2.51 -10.35
N ARG A 27 -12.42 -2.83 -9.86
CA ARG A 27 -13.10 -1.88 -8.98
C ARG A 27 -12.44 -1.87 -7.62
N LEU A 28 -12.29 -0.66 -7.07
CA LEU A 28 -11.81 -0.48 -5.71
C LEU A 28 -12.79 -1.18 -4.74
N GLY A 29 -12.30 -2.20 -4.01
CA GLY A 29 -13.09 -2.96 -3.05
C GLY A 29 -13.71 -4.28 -3.55
N GLU A 30 -13.64 -4.59 -4.86
CA GLU A 30 -14.10 -5.92 -5.38
C GLU A 30 -13.13 -7.04 -5.00
N ASN A 31 -11.88 -6.69 -4.69
CA ASN A 31 -10.90 -7.58 -4.09
C ASN A 31 -10.71 -7.15 -2.62
N GLU A 32 -11.18 -7.96 -1.67
CA GLU A 32 -10.83 -7.87 -0.23
C GLU A 32 -9.32 -8.07 0.06
N VAL A 33 -8.44 -7.87 -0.93
CA VAL A 33 -6.99 -8.11 -0.88
C VAL A 33 -6.23 -7.03 -0.08
N ALA A 34 -6.90 -6.00 0.43
CA ALA A 34 -6.26 -4.94 1.21
C ALA A 34 -6.51 -5.03 2.73
N ARG A 35 -6.91 -6.19 3.29
CA ARG A 35 -7.14 -6.31 4.74
C ARG A 35 -5.89 -6.56 5.58
N ASP A 36 -4.81 -7.06 5.01
CA ASP A 36 -3.55 -7.24 5.75
C ASP A 36 -2.45 -6.40 5.09
N ILE A 37 -2.40 -5.12 5.48
CA ILE A 37 -1.21 -4.30 5.19
C ILE A 37 -0.04 -4.99 5.89
N GLN A 38 0.80 -5.66 5.11
CA GLN A 38 2.02 -6.25 5.66
C GLN A 38 2.92 -5.12 6.15
N VAL A 39 3.39 -5.24 7.38
CA VAL A 39 4.26 -4.24 8.01
C VAL A 39 5.59 -4.85 8.43
N VAL A 40 6.58 -3.99 8.65
CA VAL A 40 7.85 -4.29 9.32
C VAL A 40 7.91 -3.40 10.57
N SER A 41 8.21 -3.97 11.74
CA SER A 41 8.32 -3.18 12.98
C SER A 41 9.37 -2.09 12.83
N THR A 42 9.18 -0.95 13.48
CA THR A 42 10.22 0.07 13.54
C THR A 42 11.33 -0.23 14.56
N GLY A 43 11.27 -1.36 15.28
CA GLY A 43 12.10 -1.65 16.45
C GLY A 43 11.73 -0.79 17.67
N SER A 44 10.60 -0.08 17.63
CA SER A 44 10.12 0.79 18.70
C SER A 44 8.62 0.61 18.86
N LEU A 45 8.23 -0.08 19.93
CA LEU A 45 6.83 -0.39 20.22
C LEU A 45 5.94 0.86 20.26
N GLY A 46 6.44 1.97 20.82
CA GLY A 46 5.69 3.22 20.88
C GLY A 46 5.40 3.81 19.50
N LEU A 47 6.36 3.68 18.57
CA LEU A 47 6.19 4.17 17.21
C LEU A 47 5.28 3.25 16.39
N ASP A 48 5.40 1.93 16.55
CA ASP A 48 4.52 0.95 15.89
C ASP A 48 3.04 1.18 16.25
N ILE A 49 2.76 1.44 17.54
CA ILE A 49 1.43 1.80 18.02
C ILE A 49 0.97 3.13 17.42
N ALA A 50 1.85 4.15 17.40
CA ALA A 50 1.51 5.47 16.88
C ALA A 50 1.19 5.46 15.37
N LEU A 51 1.82 4.56 14.61
CA LEU A 51 1.54 4.38 13.18
C LEU A 51 0.16 3.76 12.91
N GLY A 52 -0.48 3.15 13.92
CA GLY A 52 -1.83 2.57 13.85
C GLY A 52 -1.95 1.28 13.04
N VAL A 53 -0.96 0.98 12.20
CA VAL A 53 -0.85 -0.28 11.42
C VAL A 53 0.20 -1.24 11.98
N GLY A 54 0.91 -0.85 13.05
CA GLY A 54 1.88 -1.71 13.73
C GLY A 54 3.29 -1.72 13.13
N GLY A 55 3.63 -0.79 12.25
CA GLY A 55 4.96 -0.67 11.66
C GLY A 55 4.97 0.03 10.30
N LEU A 56 6.10 -0.06 9.57
CA LEU A 56 6.24 0.51 8.23
C LEU A 56 5.58 -0.41 7.18
N PRO A 57 4.69 0.11 6.31
CA PRO A 57 3.97 -0.70 5.33
C PRO A 57 4.88 -1.17 4.18
N ARG A 58 4.87 -2.48 3.89
CA ARG A 58 5.61 -3.07 2.78
C ARG A 58 5.07 -2.60 1.43
N GLY A 59 5.97 -2.47 0.46
CA GLY A 59 5.63 -2.02 -0.90
C GLY A 59 5.27 -0.53 -0.98
N ARG A 60 5.58 0.25 0.06
CA ARG A 60 5.38 1.71 0.11
C ARG A 60 6.71 2.42 0.34
N VAL A 61 6.76 3.68 -0.06
CA VAL A 61 7.88 4.58 0.25
C VAL A 61 7.55 5.32 1.56
N VAL A 62 8.52 5.37 2.48
CA VAL A 62 8.41 6.04 3.78
C VAL A 62 9.53 7.07 3.88
N GLU A 63 9.20 8.28 4.34
CA GLU A 63 10.16 9.36 4.59
C GLU A 63 10.37 9.54 6.10
N ILE A 64 11.63 9.59 6.53
CA ILE A 64 12.03 9.89 7.92
C ILE A 64 12.91 11.14 7.88
N TYR A 65 12.41 12.25 8.41
CA TYR A 65 13.11 13.54 8.44
C TYR A 65 13.25 14.07 9.88
N GLY A 66 14.16 15.02 10.07
CA GLY A 66 14.44 15.61 11.38
C GLY A 66 15.84 16.22 11.48
N PRO A 67 16.14 16.94 12.58
CA PRO A 67 17.42 17.63 12.81
C PRO A 67 18.63 16.70 12.69
N GLU A 68 19.83 17.28 12.54
CA GLU A 68 21.07 16.51 12.66
C GLU A 68 21.13 15.77 14.00
N SER A 69 21.72 14.57 14.00
CA SER A 69 21.84 13.72 15.19
C SER A 69 20.53 13.31 15.90
N SER A 70 19.36 13.52 15.28
CA SER A 70 18.04 13.12 15.83
C SER A 70 17.75 11.60 15.80
N GLY A 71 18.69 10.78 15.30
CA GLY A 71 18.53 9.32 15.27
C GLY A 71 17.86 8.75 14.03
N LYS A 72 17.69 9.53 12.95
CA LYS A 72 17.12 9.04 11.67
C LYS A 72 17.79 7.75 11.17
N THR A 73 19.12 7.78 11.04
CA THR A 73 19.91 6.62 10.59
C THR A 73 19.82 5.47 11.59
N THR A 74 19.80 5.76 12.89
CA THR A 74 19.64 4.74 13.93
C THR A 74 18.29 4.03 13.81
N LEU A 75 17.20 4.77 13.63
CA LEU A 75 15.86 4.21 13.43
C LEU A 75 15.81 3.36 12.15
N THR A 76 16.38 3.84 11.05
CA THR A 76 16.46 3.06 9.81
C THR A 76 17.21 1.75 10.00
N LEU A 77 18.33 1.76 10.73
CA LEU A 77 19.10 0.55 11.00
C LEU A 77 18.37 -0.41 11.94
N GLN A 78 17.57 0.08 12.89
CA GLN A 78 16.69 -0.77 13.70
C GLN A 78 15.63 -1.45 12.84
N VAL A 79 14.96 -0.70 11.96
CA VAL A 79 13.98 -1.26 11.01
C VAL A 79 14.61 -2.33 10.11
N ILE A 80 15.87 -2.15 9.70
CA ILE A 80 16.61 -3.15 8.89
C ILE A 80 16.90 -4.44 9.67
N ALA A 81 17.03 -4.35 10.99
CA ALA A 81 17.32 -5.50 11.85
C ALA A 81 16.08 -6.35 12.16
N GLU A 82 14.87 -5.78 12.05
CA GLU A 82 13.57 -6.46 12.18
C GLU A 82 13.17 -7.24 10.91
#